data_AF-A0A2R6EY69-F1
#
_entry.id   AF-A0A2R6EY69-F1
#
_cell.length_a   1.000
_cell.length_b   1.000
_cell.length_c   1.000
_cell.angle_alpha   90.00
_cell.angle_beta   90.00
_cell.angle_gamma   90.00
#
_symmetry.space_group_name_H-M   'P 1'
#
loop_
_entity.id
_entity.type
_entity.pdbx_description
1 polymer ?
#
loop_
_entity_poly.entity_id
_entity_poly.type
_entity_poly.pdbx_seq_one_letter_code
_entity_poly.pdbx_strand_id
1 'polypeptide(L)' 'DSYTASLFTHEKGENAVLEKLGEETTELILAAKDDERDDLAHEAADIVYHLLVLLSMKDMTVADLREELADRR' A
#
# COMPACT_ATOMS: atom_id res chain seq x y z
N ASP A 1 15.57 -5.44 13.88
CA ASP A 1 14.51 -5.84 12.93
C ASP A 1 13.84 -4.61 12.33
N SER A 2 13.46 -4.64 11.05
CA SER A 2 12.77 -3.52 10.35
C SER A 2 11.25 -3.74 10.37
N TYR A 3 10.46 -2.66 10.37
CA TYR A 3 8.99 -2.73 10.25
C TYR A 3 8.55 -3.55 9.02
N THR A 4 9.21 -3.35 7.88
CA THR A 4 8.95 -4.14 6.67
C THR A 4 9.18 -5.63 6.90
N ALA A 5 10.29 -6.01 7.55
CA ALA A 5 10.57 -7.41 7.86
C ALA A 5 9.51 -8.00 8.78
N SER A 6 9.01 -7.21 9.73
CA SER A 6 7.95 -7.66 10.64
C SER A 6 6.62 -7.95 9.93
N LEU A 7 6.31 -7.28 8.81
CA LEU A 7 5.11 -7.56 8.02
C LEU A 7 5.19 -8.93 7.32
N PHE A 8 6.38 -9.32 6.83
CA PHE A 8 6.59 -10.64 6.23
C PHE A 8 6.55 -11.78 7.25
N THR A 9 6.97 -11.51 8.49
CA THR A 9 7.00 -12.50 9.56
C THR A 9 5.83 -12.36 10.53
N HIS A 10 4.84 -11.51 10.21
CA HIS A 10 3.71 -11.26 11.10
C HIS A 10 2.89 -12.55 11.25
N GLU A 11 2.40 -12.83 12.45
CA GLU A 11 1.51 -13.98 12.70
C GLU A 11 0.21 -13.97 11.87
N LYS A 12 -0.24 -12.78 11.45
CA LYS A 12 -1.39 -12.58 10.56
C LYS A 12 -1.01 -12.77 9.08
N GLY A 13 0.28 -12.83 8.76
CA GLY A 13 0.81 -12.88 7.41
C GLY A 13 0.28 -11.75 6.54
N GLU A 14 -0.16 -12.09 5.34
CA GLU A 14 -0.76 -11.19 4.36
C GLU A 14 -1.90 -10.34 4.93
N ASN A 15 -2.70 -10.86 5.87
CA ASN A 15 -3.83 -10.12 6.43
C ASN A 15 -3.41 -8.84 7.13
N ALA A 16 -2.22 -8.78 7.74
CA ALA A 16 -1.73 -7.54 8.36
C ALA A 16 -1.51 -6.44 7.33
N VAL A 17 -0.99 -6.79 6.14
CA VAL A 17 -0.76 -5.83 5.05
C VAL A 17 -2.08 -5.39 4.43
N LEU A 18 -3.03 -6.31 4.27
CA LEU A 18 -4.37 -5.99 3.74
C LEU A 18 -5.17 -5.08 4.69
N GLU A 19 -5.11 -5.34 6.00
CA GLU A 19 -5.73 -4.48 7.03
C GLU A 19 -5.19 -3.05 6.93
N LYS A 20 -3.86 -2.89 6.90
CA LYS A 20 -3.22 -1.57 6.72
C LYS A 20 -3.63 -0.92 5.40
N LEU A 21 -3.53 -1.63 4.28
CA LEU A 21 -3.90 -1.05 2.98
C LEU A 21 -5.36 -0.53 2.95
N GLY A 22 -6.29 -1.22 3.63
CA GLY A 22 -7.67 -0.75 3.77
C GLY A 22 -7.84 0.46 4.70
N GLU A 23 -7.09 0.51 5.80
CA GLU A 23 -7.02 1.66 6.72
C GLU A 23 -6.52 2.91 5.97
N GLU A 24 -5.34 2.83 5.35
CA GLU A 24 -4.73 3.96 4.63
C GLU A 24 -5.59 4.46 3.47
N THR A 25 -6.30 3.55 2.79
CA THR A 25 -7.24 3.93 1.73
C THR A 25 -8.41 4.74 2.29
N THR A 26 -8.90 4.39 3.49
CA THR A 26 -9.97 5.13 4.15
C THR A 26 -9.49 6.51 4.58
N GLU A 27 -8.28 6.60 5.14
CA GLU A 27 -7.66 7.86 5.57
C GLU A 27 -7.37 8.77 4.38
N LEU A 28 -6.84 8.24 3.26
CA LEU A 28 -6.64 8.99 2.02
C LEU A 28 -7.96 9.60 1.50
N ILE A 29 -9.06 8.83 1.53
CA ILE A 29 -10.38 9.31 1.11
C ILE A 29 -10.84 10.48 1.98
N LEU A 30 -10.62 10.41 3.30
CA LEU A 30 -10.97 11.47 4.23
C LEU A 30 -10.10 12.72 4.02
N ALA A 31 -8.78 12.57 3.92
CA ALA A 31 -7.85 13.66 3.66
C ALA A 31 -8.17 14.37 2.33
N ALA A 32 -8.52 13.60 1.28
CA ALA A 32 -8.95 14.14 0.00
C ALA A 32 -10.27 14.91 0.11
N LYS A 33 -11.23 14.40 0.89
CA LYS A 33 -12.52 15.06 1.12
C LYS A 33 -12.36 16.39 1.85
N ASP A 34 -11.42 16.48 2.77
CA ASP A 34 -11.22 17.62 3.66
C ASP A 34 -10.14 18.61 3.17
N ASP A 35 -9.61 18.41 1.94
CA ASP A 35 -8.56 19.22 1.31
C ASP A 35 -7.25 19.30 2.13
N GLU A 36 -6.97 18.27 2.93
CA GLU A 36 -5.81 18.16 3.81
C GLU A 36 -4.60 17.61 3.03
N ARG A 37 -3.86 18.51 2.38
CA ARG A 37 -2.78 18.16 1.45
C ARG A 37 -1.66 17.33 2.09
N ASP A 38 -1.28 17.64 3.31
CA ASP A 38 -0.15 16.97 3.98
C ASP A 38 -0.55 15.54 4.35
N ASP A 39 -1.77 15.34 4.86
CA ASP A 39 -2.30 14.01 5.18
C ASP A 39 -2.53 13.20 3.91
N LEU A 40 -3.08 13.82 2.85
CA LEU A 40 -3.22 13.17 1.53
C LEU A 40 -1.87 12.63 1.01
N ALA A 41 -0.79 13.38 1.20
CA ALA A 41 0.54 12.94 0.79
C ALA A 41 1.09 11.81 1.65
N HIS A 42 0.82 11.82 2.96
CA HIS A 42 1.20 10.74 3.88
C HIS A 42 0.46 9.45 3.54
N GLU A 43 -0.87 9.47 3.45
CA GLU A 43 -1.62 8.23 3.22
C GLU A 43 -1.40 7.67 1.81
N ALA A 44 -1.13 8.55 0.83
CA ALA A 44 -0.72 8.10 -0.50
C ALA A 44 0.63 7.36 -0.45
N ALA A 45 1.57 7.82 0.37
CA ALA A 45 2.85 7.14 0.54
C ALA A 45 2.67 5.78 1.24
N ASP A 46 1.82 5.71 2.26
CA ASP A 46 1.57 4.47 3.01
C ASP A 46 0.81 3.44 2.15
N ILE A 47 -0.15 3.88 1.32
CA ILE A 47 -0.78 3.02 0.30
C ILE A 47 0.27 2.44 -0.65
N VAL A 48 1.17 3.27 -1.20
CA VAL A 48 2.21 2.79 -2.12
C VAL A 48 3.13 1.81 -1.41
N TYR A 49 3.53 2.10 -0.17
CA TYR A 49 4.37 1.21 0.62
C TYR A 49 3.70 -0.15 0.85
N HIS A 50 2.47 -0.17 1.36
CA HIS A 50 1.75 -1.41 1.64
C HIS A 50 1.37 -2.18 0.36
N LEU A 51 1.10 -1.48 -0.75
CA LEU A 51 0.93 -2.10 -2.06
C LEU A 51 2.21 -2.81 -2.51
N LEU A 52 3.37 -2.18 -2.40
CA LEU A 52 4.65 -2.79 -2.79
C LEU A 52 4.98 -4.03 -1.94
N VAL A 53 4.69 -3.98 -0.63
CA VAL A 53 4.83 -5.16 0.25
C VAL A 53 3.89 -6.28 -0.19
N LEU A 54 2.61 -5.96 -0.48
CA LEU A 54 1.64 -6.94 -0.95
C LEU A 54 2.07 -7.58 -2.27
N LEU A 55 2.54 -6.78 -3.24
CA LEU A 55 3.04 -7.29 -4.52
C LEU A 55 4.20 -8.27 -4.29
N SER A 56 5.15 -7.91 -3.42
CA SER A 56 6.26 -8.80 -3.06
C SER A 56 5.79 -10.11 -2.40
N MET A 57 4.74 -10.08 -1.56
CA MET A 57 4.16 -11.30 -0.98
C MET A 57 3.44 -12.18 -2.01
N LYS A 58 3.01 -11.59 -3.14
CA LYS A 58 2.35 -12.27 -4.26
C LYS A 58 3.30 -12.67 -5.38
N ASP A 59 4.61 -12.56 -5.16
CA ASP A 59 5.63 -12.77 -6.19
C ASP A 59 5.39 -11.91 -7.45
N MET A 60 4.77 -10.74 -7.28
CA MET A 60 4.53 -9.76 -8.34
C MET A 60 5.57 -8.65 -8.27
N THR A 61 6.16 -8.33 -9.41
CA THR A 61 7.16 -7.28 -9.52
C THR A 61 6.54 -5.94 -9.90
N VAL A 62 7.27 -4.84 -9.66
CA VAL A 62 6.89 -3.52 -10.16
C VAL A 62 6.87 -3.48 -11.70
N ALA A 63 7.62 -4.35 -12.37
CA ALA A 63 7.57 -4.46 -13.83
C ALA A 63 6.22 -5.00 -14.30
N ASP A 64 5.67 -6.02 -13.62
CA ASP A 64 4.35 -6.58 -13.90
C ASP A 64 3.25 -5.52 -13.69
N LEU A 65 3.30 -4.77 -12.58
CA LEU A 65 2.39 -3.65 -12.34
C LEU A 65 2.49 -2.58 -13.43
N ARG A 66 3.72 -2.25 -13.86
CA ARG A 66 3.95 -1.23 -14.88
C ARG A 66 3.39 -1.65 -16.24
N GLU A 67 3.49 -2.93 -16.60
CA GLU A 67 2.91 -3.49 -17.82
C GLU A 67 1.39 -3.33 -17.81
N GLU A 68 0.73 -3.76 -16.73
CA GLU A 68 -0.71 -3.58 -16.54
C GLU A 68 -1.14 -2.09 -16.59
N LEU A 69 -0.35 -1.18 -16.00
CA LEU A 69 -0.62 0.26 -16.09
C LEU A 69 -0.45 0.83 -17.51
N ALA A 70 0.45 0.27 -18.32
CA ALA A 70 0.65 0.69 -19.69
C ALA A 70 -0.54 0.30 -20.58
N ASP A 71 -1.17 -0.85 -20.31
CA ASP A 71 -2.33 -1.36 -21.04
C ASP A 71 -3.63 -0.59 -20.77
N ARG A 72 -3.67 0.22 -19.70
CA ARG A 72 -4.82 1.07 -19.36
C ARG A 72 -4.92 2.37 -20.17
N ARG A 73 -3.95 2.64 -21.05
CA ARG A 73 -3.88 3.86 -21.87
C ARG A 73 -4.37 3.67 -23.29
#